data_AF-A0A949PA05-F1
#
_entry.id   AF-A0A949PA05-F1
#
_cell.length_a   1.000
_cell.length_b   1.000
_cell.length_c   1.000
_cell.angle_alpha   90.00
_cell.angle_beta   90.00
_cell.angle_gamma   90.00
#
_symmetry.space_group_name_H-M   'P 1'
#
loop_
_entity.id
_entity.type
_entity.pdbx_description
1 polymer ?
#
loop_
_entity_poly.entity_id
_entity_poly.type
_entity_poly.pdbx_seq_one_letter_code
_entity_poly.pdbx_strand_id
1 'polypeptide(L)'
;YDDVVAVLRDKRWHSAVAKLPELMGITDPDFLARDRESILSAEGDVHTRLRRLVGKALSPRAADRLRPFMREVINDLVDPVAPAGRADIAIDICEPYPIPIICELLAAPHEDWQLFSRWAADVLRVFNATAAQELDIIKQAQSELDEYTRGLIADRRNDPREDLITDLIAAEDKATA
;
A
#
# COMPACT_ATOMS: atom_id res chain seq x y z
N TYR A 1 17.62 4.41 21.49
CA TYR A 1 17.82 4.42 20.02
C TYR A 1 18.64 3.22 19.61
N ASP A 2 19.85 3.05 20.15
CA ASP A 2 20.76 1.96 19.80
C ASP A 2 20.15 0.57 20.02
N ASP A 3 19.41 0.35 21.11
CA ASP A 3 18.73 -0.92 21.36
C ASP A 3 17.70 -1.27 20.28
N VAL A 4 16.93 -0.28 19.81
CA VAL A 4 15.93 -0.47 18.75
C VAL A 4 16.62 -0.84 17.44
N VAL A 5 17.70 -0.13 17.09
CA VAL A 5 18.47 -0.42 15.87
C VAL A 5 19.14 -1.79 15.95
N ALA A 6 19.67 -2.16 17.12
CA ALA A 6 20.28 -3.47 17.35
C ALA A 6 19.26 -4.59 17.15
N VAL A 7 18.05 -4.45 17.72
CA VAL A 7 16.96 -5.43 17.55
C VAL A 7 16.53 -5.52 16.08
N LEU A 8 16.29 -4.39 15.40
CA LEU A 8 15.84 -4.39 14.00
C LEU A 8 16.85 -4.96 13.00
N ARG A 9 18.16 -4.99 13.34
CA ARG A 9 19.22 -5.52 12.47
C ARG A 9 19.57 -6.97 12.77
N ASP A 10 19.26 -7.46 13.96
CA ASP A 10 19.62 -8.79 14.41
C ASP A 10 18.61 -9.82 13.87
N LYS A 11 19.08 -10.64 12.92
CA LYS A 11 18.28 -11.66 12.22
C LYS A 11 17.75 -12.78 13.12
N ARG A 12 18.13 -12.82 14.40
CA ARG A 12 17.53 -13.72 15.41
C ARG A 12 16.14 -13.26 15.83
N TRP A 13 15.82 -11.98 15.65
CA TRP A 13 14.50 -11.42 15.92
C TRP A 13 13.65 -11.43 14.66
N HIS A 14 12.40 -11.84 14.82
CA HIS A 14 11.40 -11.91 13.77
C HIS A 14 10.33 -10.85 13.98
N SER A 15 9.79 -10.33 12.89
CA SER A 15 8.68 -9.40 12.89
C SER A 15 7.44 -10.05 13.51
N ALA A 16 6.80 -9.33 14.44
CA ALA A 16 5.52 -9.75 14.99
C ALA A 16 4.34 -9.47 14.03
N VAL A 17 4.57 -8.74 12.94
CA VAL A 17 3.50 -8.28 12.02
C VAL A 17 2.68 -9.46 11.49
N ALA A 18 3.34 -10.53 11.05
CA ALA A 18 2.68 -11.75 10.55
C ALA A 18 1.82 -12.49 11.61
N LYS A 19 1.97 -12.14 12.89
CA LYS A 19 1.21 -12.72 14.00
C LYS A 19 0.16 -11.77 14.55
N LEU A 20 0.15 -10.50 14.16
CA LEU A 20 -0.81 -9.51 14.67
C LEU A 20 -2.25 -9.97 14.47
N PRO A 21 -2.68 -10.48 13.30
CA PRO A 21 -4.05 -10.97 13.14
C PRO A 21 -4.43 -12.05 14.16
N GLU A 22 -3.56 -13.05 14.37
CA GLU A 22 -3.79 -14.12 15.35
C GLU A 22 -3.84 -13.58 16.78
N LEU A 23 -2.95 -12.64 17.12
CA LEU A 23 -2.92 -12.00 18.43
C LEU A 23 -4.17 -11.14 18.70
N MET A 24 -4.78 -10.59 17.66
CA MET A 24 -6.05 -9.86 17.73
C MET A 24 -7.28 -10.78 17.70
N GLY A 25 -7.09 -12.10 17.66
CA GLY A 25 -8.15 -13.10 17.75
C GLY A 25 -8.72 -13.55 16.40
N ILE A 26 -8.06 -13.24 15.28
CA ILE A 26 -8.46 -13.77 13.96
C ILE A 26 -8.01 -15.22 13.84
N THR A 27 -8.96 -16.13 13.59
CA THR A 27 -8.71 -17.57 13.43
C THR A 27 -9.06 -18.12 12.04
N ASP A 28 -9.47 -17.25 11.12
CA ASP A 28 -9.79 -17.63 9.73
C ASP A 28 -8.51 -18.08 9.00
N PRO A 29 -8.39 -19.36 8.61
CA PRO A 29 -7.15 -19.89 8.03
C PRO A 29 -6.81 -19.28 6.67
N ASP A 30 -7.80 -18.91 5.86
CA ASP A 30 -7.59 -18.34 4.54
C ASP A 30 -7.06 -16.90 4.67
N PHE A 31 -7.62 -16.14 5.61
CA PHE A 31 -7.13 -14.81 5.94
C PHE A 31 -5.68 -14.85 6.44
N LEU A 32 -5.37 -15.75 7.37
CA LEU A 32 -4.02 -15.89 7.93
C LEU A 32 -3.00 -16.36 6.90
N ALA A 33 -3.38 -17.26 5.99
CA ALA A 33 -2.52 -17.69 4.89
C ALA A 33 -2.18 -16.52 3.96
N ARG A 34 -3.20 -15.76 3.55
CA ARG A 34 -3.03 -14.55 2.71
C ARG A 34 -2.14 -13.51 3.38
N ASP A 35 -2.38 -13.20 4.66
CA ASP A 35 -1.60 -12.17 5.38
C ASP A 35 -0.11 -12.50 5.39
N ARG A 36 0.25 -13.77 5.60
CA ARG A 36 1.65 -14.23 5.62
C ARG A 36 2.37 -14.06 4.28
N GLU A 37 1.65 -13.96 3.17
CA GLU A 37 2.22 -13.71 1.83
C GLU A 37 2.46 -12.23 1.56
N SER A 38 1.88 -11.32 2.37
CA SER A 38 2.11 -9.88 2.27
C SER A 38 3.58 -9.53 2.44
N ILE A 39 4.08 -8.55 1.68
CA ILE A 39 5.45 -8.04 1.85
C ILE A 39 5.71 -7.48 3.27
N LEU A 40 4.66 -7.07 3.99
CA LEU A 40 4.77 -6.57 5.37
C LEU A 40 4.99 -7.71 6.40
N SER A 41 4.49 -8.91 6.09
CA SER A 41 4.54 -10.09 6.96
C SER A 41 5.63 -11.07 6.54
N ALA A 42 6.01 -11.06 5.26
CA ALA A 42 7.05 -11.93 4.72
C ALA A 42 8.43 -11.63 5.33
N GLU A 43 9.27 -12.66 5.40
CA GLU A 43 10.65 -12.55 5.86
C GLU A 43 11.64 -13.26 4.92
N GLY A 44 12.95 -13.09 5.19
CA GLY A 44 14.01 -13.80 4.49
C GLY A 44 14.01 -13.60 2.96
N ASP A 45 14.11 -14.70 2.23
CA ASP A 45 14.21 -14.70 0.77
C ASP A 45 12.91 -14.26 0.10
N VAL A 46 11.75 -14.55 0.69
CA VAL A 46 10.44 -14.14 0.16
C VAL A 46 10.34 -12.62 0.21
N HIS A 47 10.60 -12.01 1.37
CA HIS A 47 10.61 -10.55 1.49
C HIS A 47 11.66 -9.91 0.57
N THR A 48 12.87 -10.47 0.51
CA THR A 48 13.94 -9.95 -0.36
C THR A 48 13.52 -9.95 -1.83
N ARG A 49 12.88 -11.04 -2.30
CA ARG A 49 12.34 -11.15 -3.64
C ARG A 49 11.27 -10.09 -3.91
N LEU A 50 10.24 -10.01 -3.06
CA LEU A 50 9.15 -9.04 -3.21
C LEU A 50 9.66 -7.59 -3.17
N ARG A 51 10.51 -7.26 -2.20
CA ARG A 51 11.13 -5.93 -2.05
C ARG A 51 11.95 -5.55 -3.27
N ARG A 52 12.67 -6.48 -3.89
CA ARG A 52 13.44 -6.21 -5.10
C ARG A 52 12.55 -5.85 -6.29
N LEU A 53 11.36 -6.44 -6.38
CA LEU A 53 10.39 -6.16 -7.44
C LEU A 53 9.81 -4.76 -7.28
N VAL A 54 9.23 -4.45 -6.12
CA VAL A 54 8.58 -3.15 -5.87
C VAL A 54 9.58 -2.00 -5.67
N GLY A 55 10.80 -2.30 -5.20
CA GLY A 55 11.79 -1.30 -4.83
C GLY A 55 12.26 -0.40 -5.98
N LYS A 56 12.09 -0.82 -7.24
CA LYS A 56 12.40 0.01 -8.41
C LYS A 56 11.44 1.18 -8.55
N ALA A 57 10.14 0.94 -8.37
CA ALA A 57 9.10 1.97 -8.40
C ALA A 57 9.17 2.90 -7.19
N LEU A 58 9.79 2.46 -6.09
CA LEU A 58 10.03 3.26 -4.90
C LEU A 58 11.47 3.83 -4.81
N SER A 59 12.23 3.77 -5.91
CA SER A 59 13.58 4.32 -5.95
C SER A 59 13.58 5.85 -5.88
N PRO A 60 14.68 6.51 -5.44
CA PRO A 60 14.76 7.98 -5.42
C PRO A 60 14.41 8.61 -6.77
N ARG A 61 14.89 8.01 -7.87
CA ARG A 61 14.59 8.47 -9.23
C ARG A 61 13.10 8.34 -9.57
N ALA A 62 12.41 7.33 -9.08
CA ALA A 62 10.97 7.17 -9.29
C ALA A 62 10.18 8.17 -8.44
N ALA A 63 10.55 8.34 -7.18
CA ALA A 63 9.99 9.38 -6.31
C ALA A 63 10.17 10.78 -6.91
N ASP A 64 11.33 11.07 -7.51
CA ASP A 64 11.60 12.35 -8.18
C ASP A 64 10.67 12.60 -9.38
N ARG A 65 10.24 11.55 -10.11
CA ARG A 65 9.26 11.68 -11.20
C ARG A 65 7.86 12.01 -10.69
N LEU A 66 7.50 11.55 -9.49
CA LEU A 66 6.22 11.87 -8.86
C LEU A 66 6.20 13.25 -8.20
N ARG A 67 7.35 13.88 -7.96
CA ARG A 67 7.42 15.19 -7.27
C ARG A 67 6.57 16.29 -7.88
N PRO A 68 6.48 16.46 -9.22
CA PRO A 68 5.59 17.46 -9.81
C PRO A 68 4.13 17.22 -9.42
N PHE A 69 3.65 15.98 -9.57
CA PHE A 69 2.29 15.60 -9.17
C PHE A 69 2.06 15.78 -7.65
N MET A 70 3.01 15.37 -6.82
CA MET A 70 2.95 15.61 -5.36
C MET A 70 2.84 17.10 -5.00
N ARG A 71 3.37 18.01 -5.84
CA ARG A 71 3.22 19.46 -5.67
C ARG A 71 1.86 19.96 -6.12
N GLU A 72 1.32 19.40 -7.20
CA GLU A 72 -0.03 19.70 -7.66
C GLU A 72 -1.04 19.31 -6.57
N VAL A 73 -0.96 18.08 -6.04
CA VAL A 73 -1.87 17.62 -4.98
C VAL A 73 -1.80 18.50 -3.73
N ILE A 74 -0.61 18.90 -3.26
CA ILE A 74 -0.54 19.78 -2.08
C ILE A 74 -1.07 21.18 -2.36
N ASN A 75 -0.87 21.72 -3.58
CA ASN A 75 -1.42 23.03 -3.95
C ASN A 75 -2.95 22.98 -3.99
N ASP A 76 -3.53 21.93 -4.59
CA ASP A 76 -4.98 21.74 -4.68
C ASP A 76 -5.64 21.62 -3.30
N LEU A 77 -4.93 21.11 -2.30
CA LEU A 77 -5.39 21.04 -0.91
C LEU A 77 -5.21 22.36 -0.14
N VAL A 78 -4.16 23.13 -0.44
CA VAL A 78 -3.84 24.39 0.26
C VAL A 78 -4.64 25.57 -0.29
N ASP A 79 -4.82 25.66 -1.60
CA ASP A 79 -5.48 26.79 -2.27
C ASP A 79 -6.91 27.08 -1.75
N PRO A 80 -7.75 26.08 -1.41
CA PRO A 80 -9.08 26.32 -0.84
C PRO A 80 -9.06 26.90 0.58
N VAL A 81 -8.07 26.52 1.40
CA VAL A 81 -8.03 26.89 2.82
C VAL A 81 -7.18 28.13 3.10
N ALA A 82 -6.20 28.42 2.23
CA ALA A 82 -5.31 29.56 2.38
C ALA A 82 -6.04 30.91 2.53
N PRO A 83 -7.09 31.23 1.74
CA PRO A 83 -7.83 32.49 1.90
C PRO A 83 -8.57 32.63 3.24
N ALA A 84 -8.95 31.52 3.86
CA ALA A 84 -9.65 31.52 5.15
C ALA A 84 -8.72 31.86 6.32
N GLY A 85 -7.39 31.76 6.13
CA GLY A 85 -6.39 31.99 7.18
C GLY A 85 -6.43 30.98 8.32
N ARG A 86 -7.20 29.88 8.17
CA ARG A 86 -7.34 28.78 9.13
C ARG A 86 -7.67 27.49 8.38
N ALA A 87 -7.15 26.38 8.88
CA ALA A 87 -7.43 25.03 8.40
C ALA A 87 -7.23 24.04 9.56
N ASP A 88 -7.92 22.90 9.50
CA ASP A 88 -7.48 21.71 10.22
C ASP A 88 -6.48 20.98 9.35
N ILE A 89 -5.18 21.10 9.67
CA ILE A 89 -4.12 20.52 8.85
C ILE A 89 -4.25 18.99 8.74
N ALA A 90 -4.78 18.32 9.76
CA ALA A 90 -4.94 16.88 9.71
C ALA A 90 -6.01 16.50 8.69
N ILE A 91 -7.20 17.09 8.82
CA ILE A 91 -8.38 16.77 8.00
C ILE A 91 -8.27 17.35 6.58
N ASP A 92 -7.91 18.63 6.48
CA ASP A 92 -7.95 19.36 5.21
C ASP A 92 -6.74 19.06 4.31
N ILE A 93 -5.63 18.56 4.88
CA ILE A 93 -4.36 18.37 4.15
C ILE A 93 -3.80 16.96 4.32
N CYS A 94 -3.47 16.54 5.54
CA CYS A 94 -2.70 15.31 5.76
C CYS A 94 -3.46 14.05 5.36
N GLU A 95 -4.76 13.97 5.65
CA GLU A 95 -5.62 12.85 5.30
C GLU A 95 -5.82 12.66 3.78
N PRO A 96 -6.17 13.70 3.00
CA PRO A 96 -6.38 13.55 1.55
C PRO A 96 -5.08 13.50 0.73
N TYR A 97 -3.94 13.97 1.26
CA TYR A 97 -2.69 14.07 0.50
C TYR A 97 -2.10 12.75 -0.04
N PRO A 98 -1.95 11.67 0.75
CA PRO A 98 -1.18 10.49 0.31
C PRO A 98 -1.88 9.66 -0.75
N ILE A 99 -3.21 9.67 -0.80
CA ILE A 99 -3.98 8.68 -1.56
C ILE A 99 -3.92 8.92 -3.08
N PRO A 100 -4.14 10.15 -3.59
CA PRO A 100 -3.92 10.44 -5.01
C PRO A 100 -2.52 10.06 -5.49
N ILE A 101 -1.50 10.26 -4.64
CA ILE A 101 -0.10 9.90 -4.95
C ILE A 101 0.07 8.39 -5.08
N ILE A 102 -0.59 7.61 -4.23
CA ILE A 102 -0.58 6.14 -4.32
C ILE A 102 -1.32 5.68 -5.58
N CYS A 103 -2.45 6.29 -5.93
CA CYS A 103 -3.17 6.01 -7.18
C CYS A 103 -2.29 6.26 -8.40
N GLU A 104 -1.60 7.40 -8.44
CA GLU A 104 -0.66 7.75 -9.51
C GLU A 104 0.51 6.74 -9.59
N LEU A 105 1.07 6.34 -8.44
CA LEU A 105 2.13 5.32 -8.40
C LEU A 105 1.66 3.96 -8.96
N LEU A 106 0.40 3.60 -8.72
CA LEU A 106 -0.23 2.39 -9.24
C LEU A 106 -0.75 2.54 -10.68
N ALA A 107 -0.67 3.76 -11.24
CA ALA A 107 -1.28 4.15 -12.50
C ALA A 107 -2.77 3.77 -12.60
N ALA A 108 -3.46 3.89 -11.47
CA ALA A 108 -4.91 3.85 -11.38
C ALA A 108 -5.49 5.18 -11.91
N PRO A 109 -6.67 5.18 -12.54
CA PRO A 109 -7.41 6.40 -12.85
C PRO A 109 -7.50 7.33 -11.63
N HIS A 110 -7.23 8.62 -11.87
CA HIS A 110 -7.17 9.62 -10.79
C HIS A 110 -8.52 9.73 -10.06
N GLU A 111 -9.64 9.59 -10.76
CA GLU A 111 -10.99 9.62 -10.22
C GLU A 111 -11.30 8.52 -9.19
N ASP A 112 -10.49 7.46 -9.12
CA ASP A 112 -10.72 6.34 -8.21
C ASP A 112 -10.12 6.56 -6.81
N TRP A 113 -9.52 7.72 -6.54
CA TRP A 113 -8.84 7.99 -5.27
C TRP A 113 -9.73 7.79 -4.03
N GLN A 114 -11.05 8.08 -4.11
CA GLN A 114 -11.97 7.82 -2.99
C GLN A 114 -12.15 6.32 -2.72
N LEU A 115 -12.10 5.47 -3.76
CA LEU A 115 -12.16 4.02 -3.60
C LEU A 115 -10.91 3.52 -2.87
N PHE A 116 -9.73 3.97 -3.32
CA PHE A 116 -8.47 3.67 -2.65
C PHE A 116 -8.44 4.17 -1.21
N SER A 117 -9.04 5.33 -0.93
CA SER A 117 -9.18 5.88 0.43
C SER A 117 -9.97 4.97 1.34
N ARG A 118 -11.15 4.55 0.89
CA ARG A 118 -11.99 3.61 1.63
C ARG A 118 -11.28 2.28 1.84
N TRP A 119 -10.70 1.69 0.79
CA TRP A 119 -9.98 0.43 0.91
C TRP A 119 -8.79 0.52 1.86
N ALA A 120 -8.00 1.60 1.79
CA ALA A 120 -6.89 1.82 2.70
C ALA A 120 -7.37 1.90 4.16
N ALA A 121 -8.41 2.69 4.43
CA ALA A 121 -8.98 2.81 5.77
C ALA A 121 -9.47 1.45 6.29
N ASP A 122 -10.17 0.67 5.48
CA ASP A 122 -10.77 -0.60 5.88
C ASP A 122 -9.74 -1.74 6.01
N VAL A 123 -8.77 -1.85 5.09
CA VAL A 123 -7.70 -2.84 5.18
C VAL A 123 -6.81 -2.60 6.40
N LEU A 124 -6.51 -1.33 6.72
CA LEU A 124 -5.66 -0.97 7.85
C LEU A 124 -6.31 -1.25 9.22
N ARG A 125 -7.62 -1.54 9.27
CA ARG A 125 -8.29 -2.00 10.51
C ARG A 125 -7.70 -3.31 11.05
N VAL A 126 -6.95 -4.07 10.24
CA VAL A 126 -6.21 -5.25 10.70
C VAL A 126 -5.22 -4.93 11.83
N PHE A 127 -4.76 -3.67 11.94
CA PHE A 127 -3.87 -3.21 13.00
C PHE A 127 -4.62 -2.71 14.25
N ASN A 128 -5.94 -2.62 14.21
CA ASN A 128 -6.74 -2.21 15.36
C ASN A 128 -6.89 -3.37 16.36
N ALA A 129 -7.05 -3.03 17.64
CA ALA A 129 -7.40 -4.01 18.67
C ALA A 129 -8.75 -4.70 18.41
N THR A 130 -9.59 -4.13 17.54
CA THR A 130 -10.90 -4.62 17.14
C THR A 130 -10.91 -5.44 15.85
N ALA A 131 -9.75 -5.75 15.28
CA ALA A 131 -9.63 -6.37 13.96
C ALA A 131 -10.50 -7.63 13.77
N ALA A 132 -10.59 -8.50 14.78
CA ALA A 132 -11.40 -9.71 14.71
C ALA A 132 -12.92 -9.43 14.62
N GLN A 133 -13.41 -8.33 15.22
CA GLN A 133 -14.82 -7.95 15.12
C GLN A 133 -15.14 -7.27 13.78
N GLU A 134 -14.13 -6.72 13.12
CA GLU A 134 -14.24 -5.99 11.85
C GLU A 134 -13.76 -6.83 10.65
N LEU A 135 -13.53 -8.14 10.85
CA LEU A 135 -12.90 -9.00 9.85
C LEU A 135 -13.65 -9.03 8.51
N ASP A 136 -14.98 -9.02 8.52
CA ASP A 136 -15.78 -9.00 7.30
C ASP A 136 -15.56 -7.73 6.47
N ILE A 137 -15.40 -6.59 7.13
CA ILE A 137 -15.10 -5.29 6.47
C ILE A 137 -13.71 -5.36 5.81
N ILE A 138 -12.72 -5.88 6.55
CA ILE A 138 -11.35 -6.04 6.05
C ILE A 138 -11.34 -6.96 4.83
N LYS A 139 -12.00 -8.13 4.91
CA LYS A 139 -12.07 -9.12 3.83
C LYS A 139 -12.79 -8.60 2.60
N GLN A 140 -13.86 -7.82 2.79
CA GLN A 140 -14.58 -7.19 1.70
C GLN A 140 -13.68 -6.18 0.97
N ALA A 141 -13.02 -5.29 1.70
CA ALA A 141 -12.09 -4.31 1.11
C ALA A 141 -10.91 -4.98 0.38
N GLN A 142 -10.36 -6.07 0.94
CA GLN A 142 -9.33 -6.87 0.28
C GLN A 142 -9.83 -7.49 -1.04
N SER A 143 -11.06 -8.01 -1.04
CA SER A 143 -11.65 -8.66 -2.22
C SER A 143 -11.91 -7.67 -3.35
N GLU A 144 -12.43 -6.48 -3.02
CA GLU A 144 -12.66 -5.39 -3.98
C GLU A 144 -11.33 -4.86 -4.54
N LEU A 145 -10.33 -4.66 -3.68
CA LEU A 145 -9.00 -4.22 -4.11
C LEU A 145 -8.34 -5.25 -5.02
N ASP A 146 -8.50 -6.55 -4.76
CA ASP A 146 -8.00 -7.61 -5.63
C ASP A 146 -8.69 -7.60 -6.99
N GLU A 147 -10.01 -7.48 -7.02
CA GLU A 147 -10.78 -7.42 -8.27
C GLU A 147 -10.34 -6.24 -9.13
N TYR A 148 -10.21 -5.07 -8.50
CA TYR A 148 -9.73 -3.86 -9.15
C TYR A 148 -8.31 -4.03 -9.70
N THR A 149 -7.39 -4.57 -8.88
CA THR A 149 -6.00 -4.82 -9.28
C THR A 149 -5.91 -5.82 -10.43
N ARG A 150 -6.74 -6.87 -10.44
CA ARG A 150 -6.84 -7.81 -11.58
C ARG A 150 -7.29 -7.10 -12.85
N GLY A 151 -8.21 -6.14 -12.74
CA GLY A 151 -8.63 -5.27 -13.85
C GLY A 151 -7.46 -4.46 -14.42
N LEU A 152 -6.70 -3.79 -13.55
CA LEU A 152 -5.51 -3.03 -13.97
C LEU A 152 -4.45 -3.91 -14.63
N ILE A 153 -4.20 -5.10 -14.08
CA ILE A 153 -3.26 -6.08 -14.67
C ILE A 153 -3.75 -6.51 -16.06
N ALA A 154 -5.03 -6.80 -16.23
CA ALA A 154 -5.60 -7.21 -17.51
C ALA A 154 -5.50 -6.08 -18.55
N ASP A 155 -5.76 -4.83 -18.16
CA ASP A 155 -5.57 -3.66 -19.02
C ASP A 155 -4.11 -3.53 -19.47
N ARG A 156 -3.15 -3.58 -18.53
CA ARG A 156 -1.72 -3.46 -18.85
C ARG A 156 -1.10 -4.63 -19.60
N ARG A 157 -1.69 -5.83 -19.51
CA ARG A 157 -1.30 -6.96 -20.37
C ARG A 157 -1.67 -6.70 -21.84
N ASN A 158 -2.72 -5.92 -22.10
CA ASN A 158 -3.15 -5.57 -23.46
C ASN A 158 -2.52 -4.26 -23.96
N ASP A 159 -2.29 -3.29 -23.08
CA ASP A 159 -1.70 -1.98 -23.36
C ASP A 159 -0.62 -1.62 -22.31
N PRO A 160 0.62 -2.16 -22.45
CA PRO A 160 1.70 -1.90 -21.50
C PRO A 160 2.09 -0.41 -21.44
N ARG A 161 2.32 0.12 -20.23
CA ARG A 161 2.67 1.53 -19.99
C ARG A 161 3.91 1.66 -19.12
N GLU A 162 4.44 2.87 -18.98
CA GLU A 162 5.57 3.15 -18.08
C GLU A 162 5.12 3.28 -16.62
N ASP A 163 4.66 2.18 -16.01
CA ASP A 163 4.17 2.14 -14.62
C ASP A 163 4.60 0.89 -13.84
N LEU A 164 4.36 0.94 -12.52
CA LEU A 164 4.72 -0.15 -11.60
C LEU A 164 4.04 -1.48 -11.97
N ILE A 165 2.79 -1.46 -12.45
CA ILE A 165 2.05 -2.68 -12.74
C ILE A 165 2.68 -3.39 -13.95
N THR A 166 3.01 -2.64 -15.00
CA THR A 166 3.71 -3.17 -16.18
C THR A 166 5.08 -3.73 -15.82
N ASP A 167 5.84 -3.04 -14.97
CA ASP A 167 7.14 -3.51 -14.47
C ASP A 167 7.02 -4.82 -13.67
N LEU A 168 5.97 -4.97 -12.84
CA LEU A 168 5.72 -6.18 -12.06
C LEU A 168 5.31 -7.36 -12.94
N ILE A 169 4.41 -7.14 -13.92
CA ILE A 169 4.02 -8.18 -14.89
C ILE A 169 5.26 -8.71 -15.64
N ALA A 170 6.10 -7.81 -16.16
CA ALA A 170 7.31 -8.19 -16.89
C ALA A 170 8.32 -8.96 -16.02
N ALA A 171 8.31 -8.75 -14.70
CA ALA A 171 9.16 -9.49 -13.78
C ALA A 171 8.61 -10.88 -13.43
N GLU A 172 7.28 -11.03 -13.34
CA GLU A 172 6.60 -12.32 -13.19
C GLU A 172 6.85 -13.23 -14.40
N ASP A 173 6.67 -12.71 -15.62
CA ASP A 173 6.86 -13.48 -16.85
C ASP A 173 8.28 -14.03 -16.96
N LYS A 174 9.29 -13.24 -16.55
CA LYS A 174 10.70 -13.67 -16.51
C LYS A 174 11.01 -14.69 -15.42
N ALA A 175 10.20 -14.78 -14.38
CA ALA A 175 10.36 -15.77 -13.32
C ALA A 175 9.66 -17.09 -13.63
N THR A 176 8.70 -17.07 -14.56
CA THR A 176 7.87 -18.22 -14.96
C THR A 176 8.35 -18.87 -16.27
N ALA A 177 9.17 -18.18 -17.06
CA ALA A 177 9.87 -18.68 -18.24
C ALA A 177 11.20 -19.39 -17.89
#